data_AF-G5JVR8-F1
#
_entry.id   AF-G5JVR8-F1
#
_cell.length_a   1.000
_cell.length_b   1.000
_cell.length_c   1.000
_cell.angle_alpha   90.00
_cell.angle_beta   90.00
_cell.angle_gamma   90.00
#
_symmetry.space_group_name_H-M   'P 1'
#
loop_
_entity.id
_entity.type
_entity.pdbx_description
1 polymer ?
#
loop_
_entity_poly.entity_id
_entity_poly.type
_entity_poly.pdbx_seq_one_letter_code
_entity_poly.pdbx_strand_id
1 'polypeptide(L)'
;MEGGKYDFNPDNKSLGQFQVLKTENNTSNGMQAMAVAPVDKKGNVDTSQVVIAYAGTNRSDPDDIATDVQSIGHGRDELKKRGSSPTGPTVDSQFSTAQDFAQDVAKDYPDATITTTGHSLGESVAMYDEFICLIT
;
A
#
# COMPACT_ATOMS: atom_id res chain seq x y z
N MET A 1 -4.02 9.30 -11.68
CA MET A 1 -5.38 9.25 -11.10
C MET A 1 -6.03 7.97 -11.60
N GLU A 2 -6.92 7.39 -10.81
CA GLU A 2 -7.55 6.08 -11.07
C GLU A 2 -8.14 5.99 -12.47
N GLY A 3 -8.01 4.83 -13.10
CA GLY A 3 -8.33 4.60 -14.51
C GLY A 3 -7.32 5.17 -15.51
N GLY A 4 -6.40 6.03 -15.06
CA GLY A 4 -5.34 6.60 -15.90
C GLY A 4 -4.29 5.58 -16.29
N LYS A 5 -3.86 5.62 -17.56
CA LYS A 5 -2.76 4.83 -18.10
C LYS A 5 -1.48 5.67 -18.15
N TYR A 6 -0.37 5.08 -17.75
CA TYR A 6 0.92 5.74 -17.63
C TYR A 6 2.01 4.86 -18.24
N ASP A 7 2.96 5.49 -18.95
CA ASP A 7 4.14 4.80 -19.44
C ASP A 7 5.04 4.43 -18.25
N PHE A 8 5.59 3.20 -18.23
CA PHE A 8 6.56 2.81 -17.20
C PHE A 8 7.78 3.73 -17.20
N ASN A 9 8.18 4.20 -18.39
CA ASN A 9 9.17 5.24 -18.57
C ASN A 9 8.69 6.19 -19.68
N PRO A 10 8.46 7.48 -19.38
CA PRO A 10 8.02 8.45 -20.37
C PRO A 10 9.02 8.63 -21.53
N ASP A 11 10.32 8.43 -21.26
CA ASP A 11 11.39 8.51 -22.27
C ASP A 11 11.55 7.21 -23.06
N ASN A 12 11.00 6.09 -22.57
CA ASN A 12 11.07 4.79 -23.23
C ASN A 12 9.73 4.05 -23.19
N LYS A 13 8.84 4.43 -24.11
CA LYS A 13 7.49 3.84 -24.28
C LYS A 13 7.49 2.35 -24.66
N SER A 14 8.65 1.79 -25.07
CA SER A 14 8.74 0.36 -25.41
C SER A 14 8.66 -0.56 -24.20
N LEU A 15 8.88 -0.03 -22.98
CA LEU A 15 8.76 -0.77 -21.73
C LEU A 15 7.31 -1.08 -21.35
N GLY A 16 6.34 -0.45 -22.03
CA GLY A 16 4.92 -0.68 -21.82
C GLY A 16 4.27 0.36 -20.90
N GLN A 17 3.03 0.09 -20.54
CA GLN A 17 2.19 0.96 -19.73
C GLN A 17 1.62 0.19 -18.54
N PHE A 18 1.18 0.92 -17.54
CA PHE A 18 0.34 0.42 -16.46
C PHE A 18 -0.89 1.30 -16.31
N GLN A 19 -1.95 0.74 -15.77
CA GLN A 19 -3.15 1.45 -15.38
C GLN A 19 -3.24 1.52 -13.86
N VAL A 20 -3.59 2.70 -13.35
CA VAL A 20 -3.92 2.88 -11.94
C VAL A 20 -5.31 2.32 -11.69
N LEU A 21 -5.40 1.32 -10.81
CA LEU A 21 -6.65 0.66 -10.44
C LEU A 21 -7.31 1.35 -9.26
N LYS A 22 -6.52 1.61 -8.21
CA LYS A 22 -6.99 2.21 -6.97
C LYS A 22 -5.87 3.03 -6.32
N THR A 23 -6.22 4.09 -5.62
CA THR A 23 -5.31 4.97 -4.90
C THR A 23 -5.86 5.27 -3.51
N GLU A 24 -4.97 5.40 -2.54
CA GLU A 24 -5.31 5.88 -1.21
C GLU A 24 -4.29 6.93 -0.77
N ASN A 25 -4.78 7.99 -0.13
CA ASN A 25 -3.97 9.07 0.42
C ASN A 25 -4.60 9.53 1.72
N ASN A 26 -4.31 8.78 2.78
CA ASN A 26 -4.81 9.08 4.10
C ASN A 26 -3.93 10.18 4.74
N THR A 27 -4.39 11.42 4.63
CA THR A 27 -3.68 12.59 5.17
C THR A 27 -3.64 12.63 6.70
N SER A 28 -4.48 11.84 7.39
CA SER A 28 -4.54 11.80 8.85
C SER A 28 -3.40 10.99 9.47
N ASN A 29 -2.95 9.93 8.79
CA ASN A 29 -1.83 9.10 9.24
C ASN A 29 -0.64 9.09 8.29
N GLY A 30 -0.75 9.71 7.12
CA GLY A 30 0.33 9.84 6.13
C GLY A 30 0.50 8.63 5.22
N MET A 31 -0.41 7.66 5.26
CA MET A 31 -0.37 6.51 4.36
C MET A 31 -0.72 6.93 2.93
N GLN A 32 0.10 6.50 1.97
CA GLN A 32 -0.18 6.67 0.56
C GLN A 32 0.10 5.36 -0.16
N ALA A 33 -0.87 4.90 -0.95
CA ALA A 33 -0.78 3.64 -1.67
C ALA A 33 -1.40 3.74 -3.07
N MET A 34 -0.94 2.88 -3.97
CA MET A 34 -1.47 2.79 -5.32
C MET A 34 -1.45 1.35 -5.80
N ALA A 35 -2.61 0.82 -6.20
CA ALA A 35 -2.73 -0.44 -6.91
C ALA A 35 -2.68 -0.19 -8.42
N VAL A 36 -1.83 -0.92 -9.12
CA VAL A 36 -1.64 -0.80 -10.58
C VAL A 36 -1.65 -2.17 -11.24
N ALA A 37 -2.08 -2.21 -12.50
CA ALA A 37 -1.98 -3.41 -13.34
C ALA A 37 -1.27 -3.07 -14.66
N PRO A 38 -0.49 -4.00 -15.24
CA PRO A 38 0.15 -3.79 -16.52
C PRO A 38 -0.89 -3.69 -17.65
N VAL A 39 -0.53 -2.95 -18.69
CA VAL A 39 -1.33 -2.81 -19.91
C VAL A 39 -0.59 -3.51 -21.05
N ASP A 40 -1.28 -4.42 -21.74
CA ASP A 40 -0.73 -5.13 -22.87
C ASP A 40 -0.51 -4.22 -24.09
N LYS A 41 0.18 -4.73 -25.11
CA LYS A 41 0.44 -3.98 -26.36
C LYS A 41 -0.82 -3.62 -27.15
N LYS A 42 -1.97 -4.22 -26.83
CA LYS A 42 -3.28 -3.96 -27.45
C LYS A 42 -4.08 -2.93 -26.64
N GLY A 43 -3.57 -2.48 -25.50
CA GLY A 43 -4.22 -1.53 -24.61
C GLY A 43 -5.17 -2.16 -23.60
N ASN A 44 -5.21 -3.49 -23.48
CA ASN A 44 -6.00 -4.18 -22.46
C ASN A 44 -5.24 -4.18 -21.13
N VAL A 45 -5.97 -3.97 -20.05
CA VAL A 45 -5.41 -4.05 -18.69
C VAL A 45 -5.38 -5.51 -18.28
N ASP A 46 -4.22 -6.00 -17.88
CA ASP A 46 -4.06 -7.35 -17.33
C ASP A 46 -4.21 -7.31 -15.81
N THR A 47 -5.45 -7.46 -15.34
CA THR A 47 -5.78 -7.48 -13.92
C THR A 47 -5.46 -8.81 -13.23
N SER A 48 -4.88 -9.79 -13.94
CA SER A 48 -4.39 -11.02 -13.30
C SER A 48 -3.12 -10.79 -12.48
N GLN A 49 -2.45 -9.66 -12.69
CA GLN A 49 -1.27 -9.21 -11.97
C GLN A 49 -1.53 -7.80 -11.43
N VAL A 50 -1.62 -7.67 -10.11
CA VAL A 50 -1.82 -6.39 -9.45
C VAL A 50 -0.62 -6.09 -8.57
N VAL A 51 -0.05 -4.91 -8.72
CA VAL A 51 1.05 -4.42 -7.89
C VAL A 51 0.52 -3.31 -7.01
N ILE A 52 0.66 -3.43 -5.69
CA ILE A 52 0.37 -2.39 -4.72
C ILE A 52 1.68 -1.71 -4.33
N ALA A 53 1.80 -0.42 -4.63
CA ALA A 53 2.94 0.40 -4.28
C ALA A 53 2.60 1.31 -3.10
N TYR A 54 3.35 1.18 -2.00
CA TYR A 54 3.28 2.05 -0.83
C TYR A 54 4.35 3.13 -0.89
N ALA A 55 3.96 4.40 -0.74
CA ALA A 55 4.92 5.49 -0.66
C ALA A 55 5.62 5.48 0.71
N GLY A 56 6.92 5.80 0.71
CA GLY A 56 7.63 6.09 1.95
C GLY A 56 7.23 7.46 2.50
N THR A 57 7.05 7.57 3.82
CA THR A 57 6.77 8.84 4.51
C THR A 57 8.03 9.70 4.68
N ASN A 58 7.84 10.99 5.00
CA ASN A 58 8.94 11.90 5.34
C ASN A 58 9.80 11.32 6.46
N ARG A 59 11.12 11.22 6.21
CA ARG A 59 12.14 10.59 7.07
C ARG A 59 12.39 11.28 8.43
N SER A 60 11.46 12.10 8.90
CA SER A 60 11.64 12.89 10.13
C SER A 60 11.37 12.08 11.40
N ASP A 61 10.55 11.02 11.35
CA ASP A 61 10.26 10.13 12.49
C ASP A 61 10.24 8.62 12.11
N PRO A 62 11.31 8.06 11.51
CA PRO A 62 11.39 6.63 11.19
C PRO A 62 11.44 5.73 12.44
N ASP A 63 11.83 6.28 13.59
CA ASP A 63 11.93 5.55 14.86
C ASP A 63 10.56 5.16 15.44
N ASP A 64 9.51 5.94 15.18
CA ASP A 64 8.16 5.65 15.68
C ASP A 64 7.57 4.36 15.05
N ILE A 65 7.92 4.07 13.81
CA ILE A 65 7.16 3.11 13.00
C ILE A 65 7.81 1.72 13.01
N ALA A 66 9.15 1.67 13.11
CA ALA A 66 9.85 0.43 13.43
C ALA A 66 9.50 -0.08 14.84
N THR A 67 9.18 0.83 15.77
CA THR A 67 8.78 0.48 17.14
C THR A 67 7.34 -0.06 17.20
N ASP A 68 6.41 0.49 16.42
CA ASP A 68 5.04 -0.03 16.29
C ASP A 68 5.02 -1.46 15.67
N VAL A 69 5.95 -1.73 14.75
CA VAL A 69 6.21 -3.06 14.13
C VAL A 69 6.62 -4.13 15.14
N GLN A 70 7.25 -3.76 16.25
CA GLN A 70 7.65 -4.74 17.28
C GLN A 70 6.46 -5.25 18.11
N SER A 71 5.24 -4.75 17.89
CA SER A 71 4.04 -5.10 18.65
C SER A 71 3.23 -6.27 18.08
N ILE A 72 3.68 -6.89 16.98
CA ILE A 72 2.99 -7.97 16.21
C ILE A 72 2.66 -9.23 17.04
N GLY A 73 3.09 -9.31 18.31
CA GLY A 73 2.64 -10.32 19.27
C GLY A 73 1.30 -10.03 19.96
N HIS A 74 0.75 -8.82 19.83
CA HIS A 74 -0.51 -8.39 20.45
C HIS A 74 -1.42 -7.71 19.41
N GLY A 75 -2.73 -7.89 19.56
CA GLY A 75 -3.71 -7.77 18.48
C GLY A 75 -3.92 -6.38 17.85
N ARG A 76 -4.77 -6.37 16.82
CA ARG A 76 -5.13 -5.22 15.95
C ARG A 76 -5.50 -3.91 16.68
N ASP A 77 -5.92 -3.99 17.95
CA ASP A 77 -6.31 -2.82 18.75
C ASP A 77 -5.12 -1.96 19.22
N GLU A 78 -3.89 -2.49 19.24
CA GLU A 78 -2.69 -1.75 19.66
C GLU A 78 -2.03 -0.92 18.55
N LEU A 79 -2.45 -1.10 17.29
CA LEU A 79 -1.95 -0.37 16.12
C LEU A 79 -2.58 1.03 15.96
N LYS A 80 -3.22 1.56 17.00
CA LYS A 80 -3.67 2.95 17.04
C LYS A 80 -2.53 3.77 17.64
N LYS A 81 -2.05 4.80 16.93
CA LYS A 81 -1.08 5.72 17.53
C LYS A 81 -1.73 6.34 18.75
N ARG A 82 -1.36 5.86 19.94
CA ARG A 82 -1.77 6.44 21.21
C ARG A 82 -1.01 7.75 21.31
N GLY A 83 -1.60 8.82 20.78
CA GLY A 83 -1.11 10.17 21.05
C GLY A 83 -0.86 10.29 22.55
N SER A 84 0.21 10.95 22.95
CA SER A 84 0.74 11.02 24.32
C SER A 84 -0.20 11.69 25.35
N SER A 85 -1.52 11.70 25.10
CA SER A 85 -2.57 12.29 25.90
C SER A 85 -3.76 11.32 26.00
N PRO A 86 -4.29 11.01 27.20
CA PRO A 86 -5.44 10.11 27.42
C PRO A 86 -6.75 10.54 26.73
N THR A 87 -6.77 11.72 26.11
CA THR A 87 -7.91 12.36 25.46
C THR A 87 -7.62 12.78 24.01
N GLY A 88 -6.50 12.36 23.40
CA GLY A 88 -6.19 12.65 22.01
C GLY A 88 -6.97 11.77 21.02
N PRO A 89 -7.30 12.25 19.81
CA PRO A 89 -7.93 11.42 18.79
C PRO A 89 -7.01 10.25 18.44
N THR A 90 -7.53 9.02 18.49
CA THR A 90 -6.84 7.85 17.98
C THR A 90 -6.82 7.95 16.46
N VAL A 91 -5.64 8.12 15.88
CA VAL A 91 -5.44 7.94 14.44
C VAL A 91 -4.98 6.51 14.20
N ASP A 92 -5.61 5.84 13.24
CA ASP A 92 -5.23 4.50 12.82
C ASP A 92 -3.79 4.54 12.30
N SER A 93 -2.96 3.53 12.62
CA SER A 93 -1.61 3.49 12.07
C SER A 93 -1.64 3.34 10.55
N GLN A 94 -0.51 3.67 9.93
CA GLN A 94 -0.32 3.47 8.50
C GLN A 94 -0.44 1.99 8.11
N PHE A 95 -0.11 1.06 9.03
CA PHE A 95 -0.24 -0.38 8.80
C PHE A 95 -1.70 -0.83 8.71
N SER A 96 -2.57 -0.34 9.60
CA SER A 96 -3.99 -0.74 9.54
C SER A 96 -4.66 -0.20 8.27
N THR A 97 -4.39 1.05 7.90
CA THR A 97 -4.94 1.59 6.64
C THR A 97 -4.33 0.92 5.40
N ALA A 98 -3.05 0.53 5.44
CA ALA A 98 -2.44 -0.23 4.35
C ALA A 98 -3.05 -1.63 4.22
N GLN A 99 -3.26 -2.33 5.34
CA GLN A 99 -3.95 -3.62 5.37
C GLN A 99 -5.36 -3.51 4.80
N ASP A 100 -6.14 -2.50 5.22
CA ASP A 100 -7.50 -2.28 4.70
C ASP A 100 -7.46 -2.02 3.18
N PHE A 101 -6.49 -1.23 2.71
CA PHE A 101 -6.29 -0.98 1.30
C PHE A 101 -5.96 -2.27 0.52
N ALA A 102 -5.02 -3.08 1.01
CA ALA A 102 -4.65 -4.36 0.40
C ALA A 102 -5.83 -5.34 0.36
N GLN A 103 -6.59 -5.45 1.46
CA GLN A 103 -7.79 -6.28 1.51
C GLN A 103 -8.85 -5.82 0.52
N ASP A 104 -9.05 -4.51 0.37
CA ASP A 104 -10.00 -4.00 -0.60
C ASP A 104 -9.56 -4.27 -2.03
N VAL A 105 -8.27 -4.12 -2.34
CA VAL A 105 -7.73 -4.51 -3.65
C VAL A 105 -7.91 -6.01 -3.88
N ALA A 106 -7.68 -6.87 -2.87
CA ALA A 106 -7.89 -8.31 -2.97
C ALA A 106 -9.36 -8.69 -3.19
N LYS A 107 -10.32 -7.97 -2.58
CA LYS A 107 -11.76 -8.17 -2.82
C LYS A 107 -12.16 -7.75 -4.23
N ASP A 108 -11.61 -6.64 -4.73
CA ASP A 108 -11.91 -6.12 -6.06
C ASP A 108 -11.28 -6.99 -7.17
N TYR A 109 -10.16 -7.66 -6.88
CA TYR A 109 -9.40 -8.50 -7.81
C TYR A 109 -9.10 -9.89 -7.20
N PRO A 110 -10.12 -10.74 -6.98
CA PRO A 110 -9.97 -12.00 -6.23
C PRO A 110 -9.14 -13.07 -6.95
N ASP A 111 -9.06 -12.99 -8.28
CA ASP A 111 -8.28 -13.93 -9.11
C ASP A 111 -6.87 -13.40 -9.45
N ALA A 112 -6.50 -12.23 -8.92
CA ALA A 112 -5.22 -11.61 -9.21
C ALA A 112 -4.11 -12.18 -8.32
N THR A 113 -2.93 -12.34 -8.91
CA THR A 113 -1.70 -12.39 -8.13
C THR A 113 -1.37 -10.97 -7.67
N ILE A 114 -1.49 -10.73 -6.37
CA ILE A 114 -1.18 -9.43 -5.76
C ILE A 114 0.24 -9.44 -5.24
N THR A 115 1.02 -8.44 -5.65
CA THR A 115 2.37 -8.20 -5.15
C THR A 115 2.45 -6.81 -4.56
N THR A 116 3.29 -6.64 -3.55
CA THR A 116 3.44 -5.37 -2.83
C THR A 116 4.87 -4.86 -2.99
N THR A 117 5.01 -3.54 -3.12
CA THR A 117 6.32 -2.88 -3.18
C THR A 117 6.27 -1.57 -2.43
N GLY A 118 7.42 -1.12 -1.95
CA GLY A 118 7.55 0.20 -1.37
C GLY A 118 9.00 0.55 -1.10
N HIS A 119 9.24 1.78 -0.70
CA HIS A 119 10.57 2.28 -0.41
C HIS A 119 10.66 2.76 1.04
N SER A 120 11.72 2.39 1.75
CA SER A 120 11.93 2.72 3.16
C SER A 120 10.76 2.21 4.01
N LEU A 121 9.95 3.09 4.60
CA LEU A 121 8.79 2.65 5.35
C LEU A 121 7.78 1.86 4.50
N GLY A 122 7.61 2.25 3.24
CA GLY A 122 6.73 1.53 2.33
C GLY A 122 7.19 0.08 2.10
N GLU A 123 8.48 -0.23 2.25
CA GLU A 123 9.01 -1.60 2.16
C GLU A 123 8.56 -2.42 3.38
N SER A 124 8.59 -1.83 4.58
CA SER A 124 8.09 -2.52 5.78
C SER A 124 6.59 -2.85 5.65
N VAL A 125 5.78 -1.88 5.21
CA VAL A 125 4.34 -2.07 4.96
C VAL A 125 4.09 -3.13 3.88
N ALA A 126 4.85 -3.07 2.79
CA ALA A 126 4.79 -4.07 1.74
C ALA A 126 5.11 -5.49 2.26
N MET A 127 6.15 -5.65 3.08
CA MET A 127 6.47 -6.94 3.69
C MET A 127 5.36 -7.46 4.60
N TYR A 128 4.67 -6.58 5.36
CA TYR A 128 3.54 -6.97 6.20
C TYR A 128 2.35 -7.48 5.38
N ASP A 129 1.99 -6.75 4.34
CA ASP A 129 0.87 -7.14 3.49
C ASP A 129 1.19 -8.37 2.65
N GLU A 130 2.44 -8.55 2.20
CA GLU A 130 2.87 -9.77 1.53
C GLU A 130 2.69 -11.00 2.43
N PHE A 131 3.06 -10.89 3.72
CA PHE A 131 2.87 -11.97 4.69
C PHE A 131 1.39 -12.31 4.96
N ILE A 132 0.51 -11.31 4.91
CA ILE A 132 -0.94 -11.49 5.12
C ILE A 132 -1.65 -11.99 3.85
N CYS A 133 -1.24 -11.51 2.68
CA CYS A 133 -1.81 -11.93 1.39
C CYS A 133 -1.40 -13.36 1.01
N LEU A 134 -0.33 -13.91 1.61
CA LEU A 134 0.09 -15.32 1.44
C LEU A 134 -0.69 -16.34 2.28
N ILE A 135 -1.48 -15.89 3.26
CA ILE A 135 -2.22 -16.76 4.20
C ILE A 135 -3.75 -16.67 4.05
N THR A 136 -4.23 -15.94 3.05
CA THR A 136 -5.67 -15.81 2.72
C THR A 136 -5.96 -16.52 1.41
#